data_AF-A0A1G9IVX0-F1
#
_entry.id   AF-A0A1G9IVX0-F1
#
_cell.length_a   1.000
_cell.length_b   1.000
_cell.length_c   1.000
_cell.angle_alpha   90.00
_cell.angle_beta   90.00
_cell.angle_gamma   90.00
#
_symmetry.space_group_name_H-M   'P 1'
#
loop_
_entity.id
_entity.type
_entity.pdbx_description
1 polymer ?
#
loop_
_entity_poly.entity_id
_entity_poly.type
_entity_poly.pdbx_seq_one_letter_code
_entity_poly.pdbx_strand_id
1 'polypeptide(L)'
;MNQRVNVDPASTFEARQFKVYTHRQLDKIEAIQSLPEDLRFDMRVVSQVLPFRVNEYVIEELIDWDNVPEDPVFQLTFPQRGMLRPEHFEEVAALVRREAPAAEMKPVIERVRSELNPHPAGQMDLNLPLLDGEPLPGMQHKYRETVLFFPSQGQVCHSYCTFCFRWAQFVGDKDLKFASSEAGSLHRYLGEHPEVRDLLMTGGDPMVMKAKHLRQYLEGLMAPELDHVQDIRIGTKSLTFWPYRFVTDPDAEDILELFRELTAAGKHVAFMAHFNHWKEMDTPICREAIRRIRATGAEIRTQAPLLKHINDDAEQWAKMWTTQVRLGMIPYYMFVERDTGARHYFEVPLVRAYEIYREAIKTVPGLARTARGPSMSADPGKVEIQGVAEIHGEKIFVLRFIQGRDNDWVQRPFFAKYDENATWLNHLQPALGESEFFYEAEFDAMKDEKQALIVKAS
;
A
#
# COMPACT_ATOMS: atom_id res chain seq x y z
N MET A 1 -12.17 25.06 -20.59
CA MET A 1 -12.18 23.77 -21.33
C MET A 1 -13.27 22.89 -20.74
N ASN A 2 -14.19 22.39 -21.58
CA ASN A 2 -15.37 21.63 -21.15
C ASN A 2 -14.98 20.39 -20.34
N GLN A 3 -15.29 20.41 -19.04
CA GLN A 3 -14.84 19.46 -18.00
C GLN A 3 -15.75 18.22 -17.88
N ARG A 4 -16.30 17.69 -18.97
CA ARG A 4 -17.05 16.43 -18.90
C ARG A 4 -16.07 15.26 -18.92
N VAL A 5 -16.16 14.37 -17.95
CA VAL A 5 -15.48 13.07 -18.02
C VAL A 5 -16.23 12.24 -19.04
N ASN A 6 -15.65 12.09 -20.23
CA ASN A 6 -16.12 11.11 -21.21
C ASN A 6 -15.53 9.75 -20.83
N VAL A 7 -16.39 8.73 -20.79
CA VAL A 7 -16.02 7.34 -20.52
C VAL A 7 -16.51 6.51 -21.70
N ASP A 8 -15.60 5.83 -22.36
CA ASP A 8 -15.93 4.93 -23.46
C ASP A 8 -16.56 3.65 -22.90
N PRO A 9 -17.62 3.10 -23.53
CA PRO A 9 -18.32 1.94 -22.98
C PRO A 9 -17.48 0.68 -23.11
N ALA A 10 -17.62 -0.28 -22.19
CA ALA A 10 -16.89 -1.56 -22.21
C ALA A 10 -16.77 -2.25 -23.58
N SER A 11 -17.80 -2.16 -24.43
CA SER A 11 -17.82 -2.74 -25.78
C SER A 11 -16.78 -2.17 -26.75
N THR A 12 -16.15 -1.03 -26.44
CA THR A 12 -15.08 -0.44 -27.26
C THR A 12 -13.70 -1.04 -26.98
N PHE A 13 -13.56 -1.82 -25.90
CA PHE A 13 -12.27 -2.38 -25.51
C PHE A 13 -12.17 -3.85 -25.93
N GLU A 14 -11.06 -4.20 -26.56
CA GLU A 14 -10.74 -5.57 -26.89
C GLU A 14 -10.09 -6.28 -25.69
N ALA A 15 -10.37 -7.58 -25.55
CA ALA A 15 -9.73 -8.38 -24.52
C ALA A 15 -8.23 -8.48 -24.78
N ARG A 16 -7.44 -8.21 -23.74
CA ARG A 16 -5.97 -8.25 -23.81
C ARG A 16 -5.43 -9.41 -23.00
N GLN A 17 -4.46 -10.13 -23.56
CA GLN A 17 -3.76 -11.17 -22.81
C GLN A 17 -2.86 -10.52 -21.73
N PHE A 18 -2.98 -10.97 -20.49
CA PHE A 18 -2.10 -10.53 -19.42
C PHE A 18 -0.68 -11.09 -19.62
N LYS A 19 0.26 -10.21 -19.96
CA LYS A 19 1.68 -10.53 -20.14
C LYS A 19 2.53 -9.77 -19.13
N VAL A 20 3.44 -10.49 -18.46
CA VAL A 20 4.24 -9.95 -17.35
C VAL A 20 5.71 -10.32 -17.49
N TYR A 21 6.57 -9.39 -17.09
CA TYR A 21 8.02 -9.50 -17.07
C TYR A 21 8.52 -9.48 -15.62
N THR A 22 9.57 -10.24 -15.36
CA THR A 22 10.27 -10.31 -14.06
C THR A 22 11.73 -9.94 -14.25
N HIS A 23 12.53 -9.90 -13.17
CA HIS A 23 13.95 -9.53 -13.24
C HIS A 23 14.74 -10.39 -14.25
N ARG A 24 14.35 -11.66 -14.44
CA ARG A 24 14.98 -12.59 -15.41
C ARG A 24 14.68 -12.25 -16.87
N GLN A 25 13.71 -11.39 -17.11
CA GLN A 25 13.21 -11.02 -18.43
C GLN A 25 13.35 -9.52 -18.68
N LEU A 26 14.13 -8.81 -17.86
CA LEU A 26 14.36 -7.37 -17.99
C LEU A 26 14.81 -7.06 -19.44
N ASP A 27 15.84 -7.74 -19.93
CA ASP A 27 16.39 -7.56 -21.29
C ASP A 27 15.41 -7.92 -22.43
N LYS A 28 14.27 -8.55 -22.12
CA LYS A 28 13.22 -8.88 -23.10
C LYS A 28 12.17 -7.77 -23.25
N ILE A 29 12.23 -6.73 -22.44
CA ILE A 29 11.36 -5.57 -22.56
C ILE A 29 11.94 -4.67 -23.67
N GLU A 30 11.29 -4.57 -24.81
CA GLU A 30 11.80 -3.81 -25.96
C GLU A 30 12.10 -2.35 -25.62
N ALA A 31 11.18 -1.70 -24.90
CA ALA A 31 11.31 -0.31 -24.51
C ALA A 31 12.60 -0.02 -23.70
N ILE A 32 13.03 -0.95 -22.84
CA ILE A 32 14.26 -0.72 -22.06
C ILE A 32 15.53 -0.89 -22.90
N GLN A 33 15.49 -1.61 -24.03
CA GLN A 33 16.68 -1.85 -24.84
C GLN A 33 17.25 -0.56 -25.43
N SER A 34 16.40 0.46 -25.57
CA SER A 34 16.78 1.82 -26.00
C SER A 34 17.48 2.64 -24.91
N LEU A 35 17.41 2.21 -23.65
CA LEU A 35 17.97 2.94 -22.52
C LEU A 35 19.50 2.81 -22.42
N PRO A 36 20.17 3.84 -21.85
CA PRO A 36 21.60 3.79 -21.54
C PRO A 36 22.03 2.50 -20.82
N GLU A 37 23.22 2.00 -21.15
CA GLU A 37 23.72 0.72 -20.62
C GLU A 37 23.91 0.74 -19.11
N ASP A 38 24.33 1.87 -18.55
CA ASP A 38 24.47 2.11 -17.12
C ASP A 38 23.11 2.03 -16.41
N LEU A 39 22.06 2.67 -16.94
CA LEU A 39 20.70 2.56 -16.38
C LEU A 39 20.18 1.10 -16.42
N ARG A 40 20.43 0.38 -17.52
CA ARG A 40 20.10 -1.05 -17.62
C ARG A 40 20.90 -1.90 -16.65
N PHE A 41 22.17 -1.58 -16.43
CA PHE A 41 23.00 -2.25 -15.44
C PHE A 41 22.48 -2.00 -14.01
N ASP A 42 22.15 -0.76 -13.67
CA ASP A 42 21.59 -0.39 -12.38
C ASP A 42 20.29 -1.16 -12.09
N MET A 43 19.38 -1.25 -13.07
CA MET A 43 18.16 -2.07 -12.96
C MET A 43 18.46 -3.55 -12.68
N ARG A 44 19.46 -4.13 -13.35
CA ARG A 44 19.88 -5.52 -13.14
C ARG A 44 20.46 -5.76 -11.74
N VAL A 45 21.22 -4.79 -11.21
CA VAL A 45 21.80 -4.86 -9.86
C VAL A 45 20.71 -4.80 -8.79
N VAL A 46 19.85 -3.78 -8.85
CA VAL A 46 18.83 -3.55 -7.82
C VAL A 46 17.80 -4.67 -7.81
N SER A 47 17.44 -5.21 -8.98
CA SER A 47 16.49 -6.32 -9.09
C SER A 47 17.01 -7.67 -8.57
N GLN A 48 18.30 -7.80 -8.23
CA GLN A 48 18.79 -8.93 -7.44
C GLN A 48 18.29 -8.87 -5.99
N VAL A 49 18.22 -7.66 -5.43
CA VAL A 49 17.85 -7.42 -4.03
C VAL A 49 16.35 -7.21 -3.89
N LEU A 50 15.76 -6.30 -4.64
CA LEU A 50 14.35 -5.95 -4.54
C LEU A 50 13.52 -6.64 -5.63
N PRO A 51 12.31 -7.12 -5.32
CA PRO A 51 11.50 -7.85 -6.28
C PRO A 51 11.05 -6.94 -7.44
N PHE A 52 11.16 -7.43 -8.67
CA PHE A 52 10.70 -6.72 -9.86
C PHE A 52 9.67 -7.54 -10.63
N ARG A 53 8.57 -6.86 -11.00
CA ARG A 53 7.49 -7.40 -11.82
C ARG A 53 6.76 -6.24 -12.49
N VAL A 54 6.64 -6.26 -13.81
CA VAL A 54 5.89 -5.25 -14.57
C VAL A 54 5.13 -5.91 -15.71
N ASN A 55 3.91 -5.47 -15.98
CA ASN A 55 3.12 -5.99 -17.09
C ASN A 55 3.14 -5.06 -18.31
N GLU A 56 2.73 -5.62 -19.44
CA GLU A 56 2.77 -4.95 -20.73
C GLU A 56 1.87 -3.70 -20.81
N TYR A 57 0.71 -3.70 -20.14
CA TYR A 57 -0.16 -2.51 -20.08
C TYR A 57 0.54 -1.34 -19.38
N VAL A 58 1.24 -1.59 -18.27
CA VAL A 58 2.01 -0.52 -17.60
C VAL A 58 3.10 0.03 -18.51
N ILE A 59 3.83 -0.85 -19.20
CA ILE A 59 4.92 -0.48 -20.11
C ILE A 59 4.41 0.39 -21.26
N GLU A 60 3.29 0.02 -21.88
CA GLU A 60 2.83 0.62 -23.12
C GLU A 60 1.90 1.82 -22.91
N GLU A 61 1.09 1.81 -21.85
CA GLU A 61 0.00 2.78 -21.70
C GLU A 61 0.25 3.84 -20.62
N LEU A 62 1.16 3.57 -19.68
CA LEU A 62 1.35 4.45 -18.52
C LEU A 62 2.71 5.14 -18.46
N ILE A 63 3.76 4.52 -19.03
CA ILE A 63 5.11 5.07 -18.99
C ILE A 63 5.33 5.97 -20.19
N ASP A 64 5.73 7.20 -19.90
CA ASP A 64 6.26 8.14 -20.89
C ASP A 64 7.77 7.90 -21.06
N TRP A 65 8.14 7.10 -22.06
CA TRP A 65 9.53 6.68 -22.29
C TRP A 65 10.46 7.83 -22.70
N ASP A 66 9.92 8.93 -23.22
CA ASP A 66 10.69 10.13 -23.57
C ASP A 66 11.12 10.93 -22.34
N ASN A 67 10.51 10.66 -21.18
CA ASN A 67 10.79 11.33 -19.91
C ASN A 67 11.47 10.37 -18.90
N VAL A 68 12.04 9.25 -19.34
CA VAL A 68 12.77 8.32 -18.46
C VAL A 68 14.19 8.85 -18.21
N PRO A 69 14.71 8.82 -16.95
CA PRO A 69 14.14 8.16 -15.76
C PRO A 69 13.12 8.97 -14.94
N GLU A 70 12.87 10.23 -15.24
CA GLU A 70 12.02 11.13 -14.44
C GLU A 70 10.51 10.85 -14.52
N ASP A 71 10.07 9.96 -15.41
CA ASP A 71 8.65 9.58 -15.49
C ASP A 71 8.20 8.92 -14.17
N PRO A 72 7.14 9.43 -13.53
CA PRO A 72 6.71 8.94 -12.22
C PRO A 72 6.23 7.49 -12.25
N VAL A 73 5.72 6.98 -13.37
CA VAL A 73 5.29 5.57 -13.47
C VAL A 73 6.50 4.65 -13.69
N PHE A 74 7.52 5.10 -14.42
CA PHE A 74 8.81 4.43 -14.48
C PHE A 74 9.45 4.35 -13.10
N GLN A 75 9.56 5.47 -12.36
CA GLN A 75 10.04 5.51 -10.98
C GLN A 75 9.26 4.57 -10.04
N LEU A 76 7.94 4.47 -10.26
CA LEU A 76 7.04 3.61 -9.50
C LEU A 76 7.24 2.12 -9.76
N THR A 77 7.70 1.71 -10.95
CA THR A 77 7.66 0.30 -11.39
C THR A 77 9.01 -0.30 -11.78
N PHE A 78 10.02 0.53 -12.07
CA PHE A 78 11.36 0.08 -12.46
C PHE A 78 12.41 0.37 -11.39
N PRO A 79 13.35 -0.58 -11.13
CA PRO A 79 14.35 -0.40 -10.10
C PRO A 79 15.32 0.75 -10.43
N GLN A 80 15.65 1.55 -9.43
CA GLN A 80 16.56 2.70 -9.56
C GLN A 80 17.81 2.46 -8.71
N ARG A 81 18.97 2.92 -9.19
CA ARG A 81 20.25 2.81 -8.46
C ARG A 81 20.15 3.22 -6.99
N GLY A 82 19.48 4.36 -6.76
CA GLY A 82 19.33 4.95 -5.44
C GLY A 82 18.46 4.14 -4.49
N MET A 83 17.75 3.10 -4.93
CA MET A 83 16.95 2.21 -4.07
C MET A 83 17.78 1.29 -3.17
N LEU A 84 19.10 1.24 -3.38
CA LEU A 84 20.06 0.62 -2.46
C LEU A 84 21.00 1.69 -1.91
N ARG A 85 21.48 1.50 -0.67
CA ARG A 85 22.56 2.31 -0.13
C ARG A 85 23.83 2.15 -1.00
N PRO A 86 24.67 3.19 -1.17
CA PRO A 86 25.83 3.14 -2.07
C PRO A 86 26.73 1.92 -1.83
N GLU A 87 27.00 1.59 -0.57
CA GLU A 87 27.80 0.43 -0.18
C GLU A 87 27.17 -0.91 -0.61
N HIS A 88 25.86 -1.06 -0.45
CA HIS A 88 25.13 -2.26 -0.85
C HIS A 88 25.05 -2.38 -2.37
N PHE A 89 24.84 -1.26 -3.05
CA PHE A 89 24.81 -1.24 -4.51
C PHE A 89 26.14 -1.71 -5.08
N GLU A 90 27.27 -1.13 -4.65
CA GLU A 90 28.58 -1.46 -5.21
C GLU A 90 28.99 -2.91 -4.95
N GLU A 91 28.64 -3.45 -3.79
CA GLU A 91 28.88 -4.86 -3.46
C GLU A 91 28.11 -5.80 -4.39
N VAL A 92 26.80 -5.57 -4.58
CA VAL A 92 25.98 -6.38 -5.49
C VAL A 92 26.40 -6.16 -6.94
N ALA A 93 26.75 -4.93 -7.33
CA ALA A 93 27.24 -4.61 -8.66
C ALA A 93 28.54 -5.37 -9.00
N ALA A 94 29.47 -5.50 -8.04
CA ALA A 94 30.69 -6.27 -8.23
C ALA A 94 30.39 -7.76 -8.51
N LEU A 95 29.38 -8.34 -7.84
CA LEU A 95 28.93 -9.72 -8.09
C LEU A 95 28.28 -9.87 -9.46
N VAL A 96 27.43 -8.92 -9.86
CA VAL A 96 26.74 -8.92 -11.15
C VAL A 96 27.74 -8.78 -12.31
N ARG A 97 28.74 -7.89 -12.20
CA ARG A 97 29.76 -7.68 -13.25
C ARG A 97 30.58 -8.93 -13.55
N ARG A 98 30.86 -9.75 -12.53
CA ARG A 98 31.62 -10.99 -12.68
C ARG A 98 30.75 -12.23 -12.89
N GLU A 99 29.44 -12.05 -13.07
CA GLU A 99 28.45 -13.12 -13.20
C GLU A 99 28.57 -14.18 -12.09
N ALA A 100 28.70 -13.70 -10.84
CA ALA A 100 28.94 -14.57 -9.69
C ALA A 100 27.87 -15.67 -9.56
N PRO A 101 28.24 -16.93 -9.22
CA PRO A 101 27.28 -18.00 -8.99
C PRO A 101 26.27 -17.68 -7.89
N ALA A 102 25.07 -18.25 -7.99
CA ALA A 102 24.00 -18.04 -7.01
C ALA A 102 24.41 -18.36 -5.56
N ALA A 103 25.32 -19.32 -5.35
CA ALA A 103 25.84 -19.67 -4.03
C ALA A 103 26.67 -18.55 -3.37
N GLU A 104 27.36 -17.73 -4.16
CA GLU A 104 28.09 -16.55 -3.67
C GLU A 104 27.17 -15.34 -3.51
N MET A 105 26.18 -15.21 -4.41
CA MET A 105 25.30 -14.05 -4.45
C MET A 105 24.20 -14.07 -3.37
N LYS A 106 23.67 -15.26 -3.05
CA LYS A 106 22.61 -15.45 -2.06
C LYS A 106 22.93 -14.87 -0.68
N PRO A 107 24.06 -15.18 -0.01
CA PRO A 107 24.33 -14.66 1.34
C PRO A 107 24.47 -13.13 1.37
N VAL A 108 25.02 -12.53 0.31
CA VAL A 108 25.11 -11.06 0.19
C VAL A 108 23.72 -10.45 0.05
N ILE A 109 22.87 -10.99 -0.83
CA ILE A 109 21.49 -10.52 -1.01
C ILE A 109 20.69 -10.66 0.29
N GLU A 110 20.78 -11.79 0.99
CA GLU A 110 20.06 -12.03 2.25
C GLU A 110 20.49 -11.06 3.35
N ARG A 111 21.79 -10.78 3.47
CA ARG A 111 22.30 -9.76 4.39
C ARG A 111 21.80 -8.36 4.02
N VAL A 112 21.90 -7.96 2.75
CA VAL A 112 21.40 -6.66 2.32
C VAL A 112 19.91 -6.53 2.63
N ARG A 113 19.11 -7.58 2.36
CA ARG A 113 17.66 -7.61 2.63
C ARG A 113 17.32 -7.50 4.11
N SER A 114 18.07 -8.13 5.01
CA SER A 114 17.79 -8.05 6.45
C SER A 114 17.98 -6.64 7.00
N GLU A 115 18.85 -5.85 6.38
CA GLU A 115 19.08 -4.44 6.72
C GLU A 115 18.03 -3.47 6.12
N LEU A 116 17.04 -3.97 5.36
CA LEU A 116 15.95 -3.17 4.76
C LEU A 116 14.62 -3.26 5.52
N ASN A 117 14.64 -3.63 6.81
CA ASN A 117 13.46 -3.77 7.67
C ASN A 117 12.29 -4.54 7.01
N PRO A 118 12.42 -5.86 6.75
CA PRO A 118 11.43 -6.64 5.97
C PRO A 118 10.05 -6.76 6.62
N HIS A 119 9.90 -6.46 7.92
CA HIS A 119 8.65 -6.60 8.67
C HIS A 119 8.30 -5.34 9.46
N PRO A 120 7.93 -4.24 8.79
CA PRO A 120 7.62 -2.99 9.47
C PRO A 120 6.32 -3.13 10.30
N ALA A 121 6.31 -2.46 11.45
CA ALA A 121 5.16 -2.30 12.34
C ALA A 121 4.61 -3.57 13.01
N GLY A 122 5.52 -4.47 13.43
CA GLY A 122 5.19 -5.65 14.23
C GLY A 122 4.16 -6.55 13.54
N GLN A 123 4.20 -6.64 12.20
CA GLN A 123 3.20 -7.35 11.41
C GLN A 123 3.08 -8.84 11.75
N MET A 124 4.19 -9.47 12.14
CA MET A 124 4.24 -10.90 12.46
C MET A 124 4.05 -11.19 13.94
N ASP A 125 4.40 -10.23 14.82
CA ASP A 125 4.37 -10.46 16.27
C ASP A 125 3.11 -9.84 16.90
N LEU A 126 2.94 -8.53 16.79
CA LEU A 126 1.93 -7.80 17.58
C LEU A 126 0.50 -7.90 17.05
N ASN A 127 0.33 -8.37 15.82
CA ASN A 127 -0.95 -8.32 15.12
C ASN A 127 -1.57 -9.70 14.88
N LEU A 128 -0.86 -10.78 15.19
CA LEU A 128 -1.32 -12.15 14.93
C LEU A 128 -2.46 -12.53 15.90
N PRO A 129 -3.67 -12.83 15.40
CA PRO A 129 -4.75 -13.31 16.24
C PRO A 129 -4.62 -14.82 16.50
N LEU A 130 -5.28 -15.27 17.57
CA LEU A 130 -5.40 -16.69 17.93
C LEU A 130 -6.85 -17.14 17.73
N LEU A 131 -7.05 -18.39 17.33
CA LEU A 131 -8.34 -19.07 17.30
C LEU A 131 -8.16 -20.45 17.92
N ASP A 132 -9.00 -20.81 18.89
CA ASP A 132 -8.86 -22.05 19.66
C ASP A 132 -7.48 -22.20 20.35
N GLY A 133 -6.82 -21.08 20.66
CA GLY A 133 -5.47 -21.04 21.24
C GLY A 133 -4.32 -21.10 20.22
N GLU A 134 -4.63 -21.33 18.94
CA GLU A 134 -3.65 -21.48 17.88
C GLU A 134 -3.53 -20.19 17.04
N PRO A 135 -2.33 -19.81 16.58
CA PRO A 135 -2.17 -18.68 15.67
C PRO A 135 -2.96 -18.85 14.36
N LEU A 136 -3.48 -17.75 13.84
CA LEU A 136 -4.13 -17.70 12.53
C LEU A 136 -3.21 -17.04 11.48
N PRO A 137 -2.47 -17.81 10.67
CA PRO A 137 -1.66 -17.26 9.59
C PRO A 137 -2.50 -16.45 8.60
N GLY A 138 -1.90 -15.41 8.02
CA GLY A 138 -2.59 -14.59 7.02
C GLY A 138 -3.73 -13.74 7.58
N MET A 139 -3.82 -13.56 8.90
CA MET A 139 -4.76 -12.66 9.56
C MET A 139 -4.06 -11.71 10.49
N GLN A 140 -4.48 -10.44 10.48
CA GLN A 140 -4.06 -9.46 11.47
C GLN A 140 -5.27 -8.86 12.15
N HIS A 141 -5.25 -8.80 13.48
CA HIS A 141 -6.22 -8.07 14.28
C HIS A 141 -5.47 -7.02 15.11
N LYS A 142 -5.19 -5.87 14.48
CA LYS A 142 -4.44 -4.77 15.10
C LYS A 142 -5.33 -3.79 15.87
N TYR A 143 -6.53 -3.52 15.35
CA TYR A 143 -7.49 -2.58 15.92
C TYR A 143 -8.77 -3.31 16.22
N ARG A 144 -9.42 -2.98 17.34
CA ARG A 144 -10.60 -3.68 17.87
C ARG A 144 -11.69 -3.94 16.83
N GLU A 145 -11.94 -2.98 15.96
CA GLU A 145 -13.01 -3.03 14.97
C GLU A 145 -12.57 -3.56 13.61
N THR A 146 -11.27 -3.75 13.38
CA THR A 146 -10.70 -4.04 12.05
C THR A 146 -9.83 -5.29 12.04
N VAL A 147 -10.21 -6.23 11.18
CA VAL A 147 -9.40 -7.40 10.82
C VAL A 147 -8.87 -7.24 9.40
N LEU A 148 -7.62 -7.63 9.18
CA LEU A 148 -7.01 -7.73 7.85
C LEU A 148 -6.84 -9.21 7.51
N PHE A 149 -7.27 -9.59 6.31
CA PHE A 149 -7.09 -10.94 5.78
C PHE A 149 -6.23 -10.92 4.53
N PHE A 150 -5.28 -11.85 4.46
CA PHE A 150 -4.27 -11.96 3.42
C PHE A 150 -4.50 -13.28 2.66
N PRO A 151 -5.34 -13.30 1.61
CA PRO A 151 -5.61 -14.52 0.87
C PRO A 151 -4.35 -14.99 0.13
N SER A 152 -4.07 -16.29 0.20
CA SER A 152 -2.88 -16.90 -0.40
C SER A 152 -2.80 -16.73 -1.92
N GLN A 153 -3.96 -16.73 -2.60
CA GLN A 153 -4.05 -16.52 -4.04
C GLN A 153 -3.84 -15.04 -4.42
N GLY A 154 -3.89 -14.12 -3.45
CA GLY A 154 -3.63 -12.68 -3.60
C GLY A 154 -2.21 -12.25 -3.23
N GLN A 155 -1.29 -13.20 -3.02
CA GLN A 155 0.12 -12.95 -2.62
C GLN A 155 1.03 -12.61 -3.82
N VAL A 156 0.48 -11.88 -4.79
CA VAL A 156 1.15 -11.36 -5.97
C VAL A 156 0.39 -10.12 -6.41
N CYS A 157 1.02 -9.28 -7.23
CA CYS A 157 0.38 -8.10 -7.81
C CYS A 157 0.46 -8.17 -9.34
N HIS A 158 -0.40 -7.42 -10.04
CA HIS A 158 -0.31 -7.27 -11.49
C HIS A 158 1.02 -6.65 -11.95
N SER A 159 1.58 -5.74 -11.14
CA SER A 159 2.96 -5.22 -11.19
C SER A 159 3.41 -4.89 -9.76
N TYR A 160 4.71 -4.78 -9.51
CA TYR A 160 5.25 -4.41 -8.19
C TYR A 160 5.61 -2.93 -8.13
N CYS A 161 5.23 -2.30 -7.02
CA CYS A 161 5.69 -0.95 -6.69
C CYS A 161 7.14 -1.03 -6.18
N THR A 162 8.01 -0.15 -6.65
CA THR A 162 9.40 -0.01 -6.20
C THR A 162 9.50 0.35 -4.71
N PHE A 163 8.49 1.05 -4.18
CA PHE A 163 8.35 1.44 -2.76
C PHE A 163 7.56 0.41 -1.93
N CYS A 164 7.26 -0.79 -2.44
CA CYS A 164 6.31 -1.69 -1.80
C CYS A 164 6.74 -2.09 -0.38
N PHE A 165 5.99 -1.67 0.64
CA PHE A 165 6.31 -1.99 2.03
C PHE A 165 6.12 -3.48 2.40
N ARG A 166 5.58 -4.29 1.48
CA ARG A 166 5.41 -5.74 1.62
C ARG A 166 6.36 -6.52 0.72
N TRP A 167 7.42 -5.89 0.23
CA TRP A 167 8.37 -6.50 -0.72
C TRP A 167 8.92 -7.86 -0.25
N ALA A 168 9.11 -8.04 1.06
CA ALA A 168 9.56 -9.29 1.67
C ALA A 168 8.67 -10.50 1.35
N GLN A 169 7.36 -10.29 1.10
CA GLN A 169 6.44 -11.37 0.73
C GLN A 169 6.69 -11.90 -0.70
N PHE A 170 7.42 -11.13 -1.54
CA PHE A 170 7.63 -11.44 -2.96
C PHE A 170 9.03 -11.95 -3.30
N VAL A 171 9.94 -12.07 -2.32
CA VAL A 171 11.33 -12.49 -2.58
C VAL A 171 11.53 -14.01 -2.61
N GLY A 172 10.45 -14.78 -2.42
CA GLY A 172 10.45 -16.23 -2.55
C GLY A 172 10.77 -17.00 -1.26
N ASP A 173 11.01 -16.29 -0.17
CA ASP A 173 11.12 -16.87 1.17
C ASP A 173 9.72 -17.29 1.66
N LYS A 174 9.59 -18.52 2.15
CA LYS A 174 8.32 -19.05 2.65
C LYS A 174 8.01 -18.55 4.05
N ASP A 175 9.04 -18.28 4.86
CA ASP A 175 8.87 -17.86 6.25
C ASP A 175 8.41 -16.40 6.33
N LEU A 176 8.70 -15.61 5.28
CA LEU A 176 8.24 -14.23 5.14
C LEU A 176 6.84 -14.12 4.52
N LYS A 177 6.23 -15.22 4.06
CA LYS A 177 4.88 -15.20 3.47
C LYS A 177 3.82 -15.17 4.55
N PHE A 178 2.94 -14.18 4.45
CA PHE A 178 1.85 -13.99 5.39
C PHE A 178 0.51 -14.16 4.69
N ALA A 179 -0.04 -15.38 4.68
CA ALA A 179 -1.28 -15.67 3.96
C ALA A 179 -2.04 -16.92 4.44
N SER A 180 -3.33 -17.00 4.10
CA SER A 180 -4.19 -18.16 4.36
C SER A 180 -5.12 -18.46 3.18
N SER A 181 -5.47 -19.75 3.02
CA SER A 181 -6.52 -20.20 2.11
C SER A 181 -7.87 -20.41 2.80
N GLU A 182 -7.91 -20.41 4.13
CA GLU A 182 -9.01 -20.97 4.92
C GLU A 182 -10.11 -19.95 5.23
N ALA A 183 -11.09 -19.83 4.33
CA ALA A 183 -12.24 -18.95 4.55
C ALA A 183 -13.04 -19.31 5.81
N GLY A 184 -13.18 -20.61 6.12
CA GLY A 184 -13.91 -21.06 7.29
C GLY A 184 -13.28 -20.62 8.63
N SER A 185 -11.95 -20.56 8.71
CA SER A 185 -11.26 -20.04 9.91
C SER A 185 -11.45 -18.53 10.06
N LEU A 186 -11.42 -17.79 8.95
CA LEU A 186 -11.77 -16.36 8.95
C LEU A 186 -13.19 -16.14 9.47
N HIS A 187 -14.18 -16.87 8.94
CA HIS A 187 -15.58 -16.70 9.35
C HIS A 187 -15.81 -17.08 10.81
N ARG A 188 -15.20 -18.17 11.30
CA ARG A 188 -15.28 -18.55 12.73
C ARG A 188 -14.70 -17.48 13.64
N TYR A 189 -13.50 -16.99 13.29
CA TYR A 189 -12.87 -15.90 14.03
C TYR A 189 -13.77 -14.66 14.08
N LEU A 190 -14.32 -14.24 12.93
CA LEU A 190 -15.24 -13.10 12.91
C LEU A 190 -16.50 -13.33 13.75
N GLY A 191 -17.02 -14.57 13.79
CA GLY A 191 -18.17 -14.94 14.63
C GLY A 191 -17.88 -14.89 16.13
N GLU A 192 -16.65 -15.17 16.56
CA GLU A 192 -16.20 -15.07 17.96
C GLU A 192 -15.88 -13.61 18.37
N HIS A 193 -15.74 -12.70 17.41
CA HIS A 193 -15.33 -11.31 17.60
C HIS A 193 -16.39 -10.29 17.11
N PRO A 194 -17.53 -10.15 17.83
CA PRO A 194 -18.64 -9.27 17.45
C PRO A 194 -18.29 -7.76 17.43
N GLU A 195 -17.17 -7.37 18.04
CA GLU A 195 -16.62 -6.02 17.98
C GLU A 195 -16.04 -5.65 16.61
N VAL A 196 -15.69 -6.65 15.78
CA VAL A 196 -15.12 -6.44 14.44
C VAL A 196 -16.22 -6.04 13.46
N ARG A 197 -16.09 -4.87 12.85
CA ARG A 197 -17.06 -4.34 11.89
C ARG A 197 -16.47 -4.15 10.49
N ASP A 198 -15.14 -4.14 10.39
CA ASP A 198 -14.39 -3.85 9.17
C ASP A 198 -13.44 -5.01 8.84
N LEU A 199 -13.69 -5.66 7.72
CA LEU A 199 -12.78 -6.65 7.14
C LEU A 199 -12.03 -6.03 5.97
N LEU A 200 -10.70 -5.97 6.06
CA LEU A 200 -9.82 -5.54 4.98
C LEU A 200 -9.14 -6.74 4.30
N MET A 201 -9.59 -7.08 3.10
CA MET A 201 -8.87 -7.99 2.20
C MET A 201 -7.64 -7.28 1.63
N THR A 202 -6.45 -7.83 1.87
CA THR A 202 -5.17 -7.22 1.46
C THR A 202 -4.06 -8.26 1.23
N GLY A 203 -2.79 -7.87 1.20
CA GLY A 203 -1.65 -8.75 0.92
C GLY A 203 -0.80 -8.20 -0.21
N GLY A 204 -0.63 -8.96 -1.28
CA GLY A 204 -0.16 -8.41 -2.54
C GLY A 204 -1.25 -7.54 -3.16
N ASP A 205 -2.18 -8.18 -3.87
CA ASP A 205 -3.36 -7.54 -4.41
C ASP A 205 -4.48 -8.59 -4.52
N PRO A 206 -5.55 -8.54 -3.69
CA PRO A 206 -6.65 -9.50 -3.74
C PRO A 206 -7.34 -9.57 -5.11
N MET A 207 -7.28 -8.50 -5.92
CA MET A 207 -7.96 -8.45 -7.21
C MET A 207 -7.20 -9.15 -8.33
N VAL A 208 -5.99 -9.67 -8.09
CA VAL A 208 -5.34 -10.64 -9.01
C VAL A 208 -6.02 -12.01 -8.96
N MET A 209 -6.79 -12.28 -7.90
CA MET A 209 -7.45 -13.57 -7.72
C MET A 209 -8.59 -13.72 -8.72
N LYS A 210 -8.84 -14.97 -9.13
CA LYS A 210 -10.05 -15.34 -9.85
C LYS A 210 -11.28 -15.09 -8.98
N ALA A 211 -12.40 -14.72 -9.59
CA ALA A 211 -13.65 -14.37 -8.91
C ALA A 211 -14.12 -15.46 -7.94
N LYS A 212 -13.99 -16.74 -8.32
CA LYS A 212 -14.32 -17.88 -7.47
C LYS A 212 -13.58 -17.90 -6.12
N HIS A 213 -12.33 -17.45 -6.06
CA HIS A 213 -11.56 -17.42 -4.83
C HIS A 213 -11.96 -16.24 -3.96
N LEU A 214 -12.20 -15.07 -4.57
CA LEU A 214 -12.72 -13.93 -3.83
C LEU A 214 -14.10 -14.24 -3.22
N ARG A 215 -14.98 -14.90 -3.99
CA ARG A 215 -16.30 -15.35 -3.54
C ARG A 215 -16.22 -16.25 -2.31
N GLN A 216 -15.30 -17.22 -2.29
CA GLN A 216 -15.10 -18.13 -1.15
C GLN A 216 -14.87 -17.38 0.18
N TYR A 217 -14.20 -16.22 0.15
CA TYR A 217 -13.96 -15.42 1.36
C TYR A 217 -15.13 -14.50 1.71
N LEU A 218 -15.78 -13.89 0.72
CA LEU A 218 -16.71 -12.79 0.95
C LEU A 218 -18.18 -13.21 1.03
N GLU A 219 -18.57 -14.30 0.38
CA GLU A 219 -19.98 -14.71 0.31
C GLU A 219 -20.56 -15.03 1.69
N GLY A 220 -19.78 -15.72 2.54
CA GLY A 220 -20.18 -16.05 3.91
C GLY A 220 -20.43 -14.83 4.80
N LEU A 221 -19.91 -13.64 4.44
CA LEU A 221 -20.13 -12.42 5.20
C LEU A 221 -21.57 -11.91 5.12
N MET A 222 -22.35 -12.38 4.15
CA MET A 222 -23.78 -12.07 4.01
C MET A 222 -24.67 -12.90 4.95
N ALA A 223 -24.10 -13.86 5.68
CA ALA A 223 -24.85 -14.68 6.62
C ALA A 223 -25.23 -13.88 7.89
N PRO A 224 -26.41 -14.12 8.49
CA PRO A 224 -26.90 -13.36 9.65
C PRO A 224 -25.93 -13.34 10.85
N GLU A 225 -25.19 -14.43 11.07
CA GLU A 225 -24.19 -14.54 12.13
C GLU A 225 -22.98 -13.60 11.94
N LEU A 226 -22.77 -13.07 10.73
CA LEU A 226 -21.72 -12.10 10.40
C LEU A 226 -22.29 -10.73 10.00
N ASP A 227 -23.53 -10.43 10.40
CA ASP A 227 -24.16 -9.14 10.14
C ASP A 227 -23.40 -7.96 10.76
N HIS A 228 -22.68 -8.16 11.87
CA HIS A 228 -21.84 -7.12 12.48
C HIS A 228 -20.66 -6.68 11.62
N VAL A 229 -20.18 -7.54 10.73
CA VAL A 229 -19.13 -7.22 9.74
C VAL A 229 -19.77 -6.46 8.58
N GLN A 230 -19.87 -5.15 8.74
CA GLN A 230 -20.58 -4.26 7.83
C GLN A 230 -19.70 -3.76 6.69
N ASP A 231 -18.46 -3.41 6.99
CA ASP A 231 -17.52 -2.84 6.04
C ASP A 231 -16.62 -3.93 5.46
N ILE A 232 -16.64 -4.09 4.13
CA ILE A 232 -15.74 -4.97 3.38
C ILE A 232 -14.83 -4.10 2.54
N ARG A 233 -13.57 -3.98 2.95
CA ARG A 233 -12.55 -3.22 2.23
C ARG A 233 -11.68 -4.15 1.40
N ILE A 234 -11.39 -3.75 0.17
CA ILE A 234 -10.50 -4.48 -0.73
C ILE A 234 -9.33 -3.58 -1.13
N GLY A 235 -8.16 -3.82 -0.53
CA GLY A 235 -6.90 -3.10 -0.80
C GLY A 235 -6.26 -3.54 -2.11
N THR A 236 -6.31 -2.71 -3.14
CA THR A 236 -5.88 -3.12 -4.49
C THR A 236 -5.25 -1.98 -5.31
N LYS A 237 -4.29 -2.35 -6.16
CA LYS A 237 -3.69 -1.46 -7.17
C LYS A 237 -4.07 -1.88 -8.60
N SER A 238 -5.03 -2.79 -8.74
CA SER A 238 -5.44 -3.34 -10.03
C SER A 238 -6.08 -2.29 -10.96
N LEU A 239 -6.72 -1.25 -10.41
CA LEU A 239 -7.18 -0.11 -11.23
C LEU A 239 -6.04 0.68 -11.87
N THR A 240 -4.85 0.69 -11.27
CA THR A 240 -3.66 1.23 -11.94
C THR A 240 -3.07 0.18 -12.86
N PHE A 241 -2.77 -1.01 -12.35
CA PHE A 241 -1.86 -1.92 -13.04
C PHE A 241 -2.51 -2.85 -14.05
N TRP A 242 -3.82 -3.11 -13.96
CA TRP A 242 -4.52 -3.95 -14.91
C TRP A 242 -6.05 -3.68 -14.90
N PRO A 243 -6.50 -2.53 -15.44
CA PRO A 243 -7.93 -2.17 -15.42
C PRO A 243 -8.82 -3.16 -16.17
N TYR A 244 -8.28 -3.89 -17.15
CA TYR A 244 -8.95 -4.97 -17.87
C TYR A 244 -9.57 -6.02 -16.94
N ARG A 245 -9.04 -6.17 -15.71
CA ARG A 245 -9.61 -7.00 -14.62
C ARG A 245 -11.11 -6.78 -14.38
N PHE A 246 -11.59 -5.56 -14.61
CA PHE A 246 -12.97 -5.14 -14.39
C PHE A 246 -13.72 -4.84 -15.68
N VAL A 247 -13.08 -5.05 -16.84
CA VAL A 247 -13.65 -4.71 -18.13
C VAL A 247 -13.76 -5.92 -19.05
N THR A 248 -12.65 -6.56 -19.37
CA THR A 248 -12.58 -7.59 -20.43
C THR A 248 -12.01 -8.93 -19.98
N ASP A 249 -11.42 -9.01 -18.79
CA ASP A 249 -10.92 -10.29 -18.27
C ASP A 249 -12.08 -11.30 -18.19
N PRO A 250 -11.83 -12.62 -18.39
CA PRO A 250 -12.90 -13.61 -18.57
C PRO A 250 -13.93 -13.70 -17.43
N ASP A 251 -13.53 -13.38 -16.20
CA ASP A 251 -14.37 -13.40 -14.99
C ASP A 251 -14.66 -11.98 -14.45
N ALA A 252 -14.52 -10.94 -15.28
CA ALA A 252 -14.78 -9.55 -14.89
C ALA A 252 -16.23 -9.35 -14.42
N GLU A 253 -17.21 -9.94 -15.11
CA GLU A 253 -18.62 -9.86 -14.68
C GLU A 253 -18.87 -10.62 -13.38
N ASP A 254 -18.22 -11.75 -13.13
CA ASP A 254 -18.38 -12.51 -11.89
C ASP A 254 -17.90 -11.69 -10.67
N ILE A 255 -16.84 -10.90 -10.82
CA ILE A 255 -16.39 -9.94 -9.80
C ILE A 255 -17.42 -8.85 -9.56
N LEU A 256 -17.91 -8.23 -10.64
CA LEU A 256 -18.87 -7.14 -10.52
C LEU A 256 -20.19 -7.62 -9.93
N GLU A 257 -20.64 -8.83 -10.28
CA GLU A 257 -21.81 -9.46 -9.68
C GLU A 257 -21.61 -9.72 -8.18
N LEU A 258 -20.46 -10.24 -7.76
CA LEU A 258 -20.16 -10.41 -6.33
C LEU A 258 -20.26 -9.07 -5.57
N PHE A 259 -19.80 -7.96 -6.15
CA PHE A 259 -19.96 -6.64 -5.51
C PHE A 259 -21.43 -6.19 -5.47
N ARG A 260 -22.24 -6.49 -6.50
CA ARG A 260 -23.69 -6.20 -6.50
C ARG A 260 -24.40 -7.00 -5.42
N GLU A 261 -24.09 -8.29 -5.28
CA GLU A 261 -24.68 -9.17 -4.26
C GLU A 261 -24.37 -8.68 -2.84
N LEU A 262 -23.10 -8.38 -2.55
CA LEU A 262 -22.67 -7.87 -1.24
C LEU A 262 -23.36 -6.56 -0.88
N THR A 263 -23.42 -5.61 -1.82
CA THR A 263 -24.07 -4.31 -1.59
C THR A 263 -25.59 -4.44 -1.49
N ALA A 264 -26.22 -5.31 -2.28
CA ALA A 264 -27.65 -5.63 -2.18
C ALA A 264 -28.01 -6.31 -0.85
N ALA A 265 -27.08 -7.10 -0.28
CA ALA A 265 -27.18 -7.65 1.07
C ALA A 265 -26.98 -6.61 2.18
N GLY A 266 -26.80 -5.32 1.84
CA GLY A 266 -26.65 -4.22 2.78
C GLY A 266 -25.22 -4.00 3.28
N LYS A 267 -24.22 -4.74 2.76
CA LYS A 267 -22.81 -4.54 3.13
C LYS A 267 -22.24 -3.30 2.45
N HIS A 268 -21.34 -2.63 3.15
CA HIS A 268 -20.59 -1.52 2.60
C HIS A 268 -19.31 -2.02 1.93
N VAL A 269 -19.32 -2.13 0.61
CA VAL A 269 -18.13 -2.56 -0.16
C VAL A 269 -17.29 -1.36 -0.54
N ALA A 270 -16.10 -1.25 0.05
CA ALA A 270 -15.14 -0.21 -0.22
C ALA A 270 -13.94 -0.75 -1.02
N PHE A 271 -13.88 -0.37 -2.29
CA PHE A 271 -12.75 -0.64 -3.17
C PHE A 271 -11.62 0.37 -2.87
N MET A 272 -10.59 -0.08 -2.17
CA MET A 272 -9.49 0.78 -1.72
C MET A 272 -8.42 0.88 -2.82
N ALA A 273 -8.66 1.76 -3.79
CA ALA A 273 -7.80 1.98 -4.93
C ALA A 273 -6.49 2.69 -4.55
N HIS A 274 -5.38 2.25 -5.13
CA HIS A 274 -4.07 2.83 -4.87
C HIS A 274 -3.51 3.59 -6.09
N PHE A 275 -3.61 4.92 -6.09
CA PHE A 275 -3.08 5.80 -7.15
C PHE A 275 -2.03 6.74 -6.57
N ASN A 276 -0.81 6.74 -7.12
CA ASN A 276 0.30 7.59 -6.68
C ASN A 276 0.41 8.86 -7.52
N HIS A 277 0.02 8.82 -8.80
CA HIS A 277 0.10 9.92 -9.75
C HIS A 277 -1.15 9.98 -10.63
N TRP A 278 -1.57 11.18 -11.06
CA TRP A 278 -2.81 11.35 -11.84
C TRP A 278 -2.80 10.62 -13.19
N LYS A 279 -1.63 10.46 -13.82
CA LYS A 279 -1.45 9.71 -15.09
C LYS A 279 -2.04 8.30 -15.02
N GLU A 280 -2.00 7.65 -13.84
CA GLU A 280 -2.53 6.30 -13.65
C GLU A 280 -4.05 6.18 -13.92
N MET A 281 -4.79 7.31 -13.94
CA MET A 281 -6.24 7.36 -14.15
C MET A 281 -6.65 7.91 -15.54
N ASP A 282 -5.68 8.22 -16.40
CA ASP A 282 -5.98 8.90 -17.66
C ASP A 282 -6.32 7.97 -18.82
N THR A 283 -6.02 6.69 -18.70
CA THR A 283 -6.36 5.73 -19.75
C THR A 283 -7.88 5.53 -19.81
N PRO A 284 -8.48 5.44 -21.02
CA PRO A 284 -9.91 5.19 -21.16
C PRO A 284 -10.36 3.90 -20.46
N ILE A 285 -9.54 2.83 -20.51
CA ILE A 285 -9.83 1.55 -19.85
C ILE A 285 -9.90 1.68 -18.32
N CYS A 286 -9.03 2.50 -17.70
CA CYS A 286 -9.11 2.78 -16.26
C CYS A 286 -10.41 3.50 -15.90
N ARG A 287 -10.80 4.49 -16.70
CA ARG A 287 -12.05 5.26 -16.49
C ARG A 287 -13.28 4.39 -16.63
N GLU A 288 -13.30 3.45 -17.57
CA GLU A 288 -14.39 2.48 -17.71
C GLU A 288 -14.44 1.47 -16.55
N ALA A 289 -13.28 0.97 -16.11
CA ALA A 289 -13.20 0.11 -14.92
C ALA A 289 -13.77 0.81 -13.68
N ILE A 290 -13.41 2.08 -13.46
CA ILE A 290 -13.94 2.92 -12.38
C ILE A 290 -15.47 3.04 -12.48
N ARG A 291 -15.99 3.33 -13.69
CA ARG A 291 -17.44 3.45 -13.91
C ARG A 291 -18.16 2.14 -13.60
N ARG A 292 -17.64 1.00 -14.04
CA ARG A 292 -18.24 -0.34 -13.83
C ARG A 292 -18.24 -0.74 -12.36
N ILE A 293 -17.15 -0.55 -11.63
CA ILE A 293 -17.09 -0.83 -10.19
C ILE A 293 -18.11 0.03 -9.44
N ARG A 294 -18.18 1.34 -9.72
CA ARG A 294 -19.17 2.20 -9.06
C ARG A 294 -20.62 1.81 -9.36
N ALA A 295 -20.88 1.30 -10.57
CA ALA A 295 -22.21 0.85 -10.95
C ALA A 295 -22.69 -0.39 -10.17
N THR A 296 -21.81 -1.09 -9.45
CA THR A 296 -22.21 -2.20 -8.56
C THR A 296 -22.72 -1.73 -7.20
N GLY A 297 -22.69 -0.41 -6.91
CA GLY A 297 -22.94 0.13 -5.57
C GLY A 297 -21.70 0.19 -4.68
N ALA A 298 -20.57 -0.37 -5.10
CA ALA A 298 -19.32 -0.27 -4.36
C ALA A 298 -18.76 1.16 -4.42
N GLU A 299 -18.18 1.62 -3.31
CA GLU A 299 -17.52 2.92 -3.24
C GLU A 299 -16.01 2.78 -3.44
N ILE A 300 -15.45 3.60 -4.32
CA ILE A 300 -14.00 3.61 -4.53
C ILE A 300 -13.38 4.68 -3.62
N ARG A 301 -12.55 4.27 -2.66
CA ARG A 301 -11.74 5.13 -1.79
C ARG A 301 -10.29 5.07 -2.23
N THR A 302 -9.60 6.20 -2.31
CA THR A 302 -8.24 6.27 -2.86
C THR A 302 -7.19 6.56 -1.80
N GLN A 303 -6.04 5.89 -1.92
CA GLN A 303 -4.92 6.06 -1.00
C GLN A 303 -3.57 6.03 -1.73
N ALA A 304 -2.59 6.77 -1.22
CA ALA A 304 -1.20 6.62 -1.62
C ALA A 304 -0.24 7.19 -0.57
N PRO A 305 1.00 6.68 -0.51
CA PRO A 305 2.08 7.38 0.16
C PRO A 305 2.59 8.55 -0.69
N LEU A 306 3.08 9.57 0.01
CA LEU A 306 3.98 10.59 -0.50
C LEU A 306 5.36 9.97 -0.72
N LEU A 307 5.89 10.11 -1.92
CA LEU A 307 7.12 9.48 -2.37
C LEU A 307 7.93 10.49 -3.17
N LYS A 308 9.18 10.68 -2.77
CA LYS A 308 10.17 11.39 -3.56
C LYS A 308 10.27 10.78 -4.96
N HIS A 309 10.52 11.60 -5.97
CA HIS A 309 10.67 11.19 -7.38
C HIS A 309 9.37 10.77 -8.09
N ILE A 310 8.23 10.70 -7.37
CA ILE A 310 6.94 10.26 -7.96
C ILE A 310 5.86 11.31 -7.77
N ASN A 311 5.62 11.74 -6.52
CA ASN A 311 4.50 12.62 -6.19
C ASN A 311 4.82 13.58 -5.04
N ASP A 312 6.08 13.94 -4.84
CA ASP A 312 6.55 14.91 -3.85
C ASP A 312 6.27 16.38 -4.24
N ASP A 313 5.11 16.62 -4.83
CA ASP A 313 4.66 17.91 -5.34
C ASP A 313 3.17 18.16 -5.04
N ALA A 314 2.88 19.37 -4.54
CA ALA A 314 1.54 19.74 -4.11
C ALA A 314 0.54 19.86 -5.26
N GLU A 315 0.98 20.30 -6.45
CA GLU A 315 0.13 20.42 -7.63
C GLU A 315 -0.26 19.03 -8.15
N GLN A 316 0.67 18.06 -8.11
CA GLN A 316 0.37 16.67 -8.48
C GLN A 316 -0.70 16.05 -7.57
N TRP A 317 -0.61 16.24 -6.25
CA TRP A 317 -1.64 15.80 -5.30
C TRP A 317 -2.97 16.49 -5.54
N ALA A 318 -2.97 17.81 -5.72
CA ALA A 318 -4.18 18.58 -5.98
C ALA A 318 -4.87 18.14 -7.28
N LYS A 319 -4.10 17.91 -8.35
CA LYS A 319 -4.59 17.39 -9.62
C LYS A 319 -5.13 15.97 -9.45
N MET A 320 -4.41 15.10 -8.75
CA MET A 320 -4.82 13.73 -8.51
C MET A 320 -6.15 13.66 -7.74
N TRP A 321 -6.28 14.31 -6.59
CA TRP A 321 -7.53 14.30 -5.81
C TRP A 321 -8.70 14.94 -6.56
N THR A 322 -8.46 16.03 -7.29
CA THR A 322 -9.51 16.67 -8.09
C THR A 322 -10.00 15.73 -9.19
N THR A 323 -9.09 15.00 -9.85
CA THR A 323 -9.44 13.99 -10.86
C THR A 323 -10.19 12.82 -10.23
N GLN A 324 -9.77 12.33 -9.07
CA GLN A 324 -10.46 11.26 -8.34
C GLN A 324 -11.90 11.63 -8.02
N VAL A 325 -12.13 12.84 -7.50
CA VAL A 325 -13.49 13.35 -7.21
C VAL A 325 -14.32 13.44 -8.48
N ARG A 326 -13.76 13.92 -9.60
CA ARG A 326 -14.47 14.00 -10.89
C ARG A 326 -14.90 12.63 -11.42
N LEU A 327 -14.12 11.58 -11.12
CA LEU A 327 -14.42 10.19 -11.46
C LEU A 327 -15.40 9.54 -10.46
N GLY A 328 -15.80 10.27 -9.41
CA GLY A 328 -16.70 9.82 -8.35
C GLY A 328 -16.03 8.89 -7.34
N MET A 329 -14.71 8.99 -7.19
CA MET A 329 -13.93 8.33 -6.16
C MET A 329 -13.72 9.27 -4.96
N ILE A 330 -13.41 8.71 -3.79
CA ILE A 330 -13.30 9.42 -2.52
C ILE A 330 -11.83 9.45 -2.08
N PRO A 331 -11.15 10.61 -2.14
CA PRO A 331 -9.83 10.78 -1.53
C PRO A 331 -9.85 10.41 -0.05
N TYR A 332 -9.05 9.42 0.34
CA TYR A 332 -9.09 8.82 1.68
C TYR A 332 -7.82 9.09 2.49
N TYR A 333 -6.66 8.62 2.03
CA TYR A 333 -5.39 8.80 2.74
C TYR A 333 -4.24 9.27 1.86
N MET A 334 -3.51 10.25 2.40
CA MET A 334 -2.13 10.55 2.05
C MET A 334 -1.24 10.02 3.17
N PHE A 335 -0.51 8.95 2.88
CA PHE A 335 0.40 8.33 3.82
C PHE A 335 1.80 8.93 3.72
N VAL A 336 2.53 8.89 4.83
CA VAL A 336 3.99 8.91 4.80
C VAL A 336 4.45 7.50 4.42
N GLU A 337 5.49 7.41 3.59
CA GLU A 337 6.10 6.16 3.17
C GLU A 337 6.64 5.37 4.37
N ARG A 338 6.46 4.05 4.37
CA ARG A 338 6.75 3.21 5.54
C ARG A 338 8.24 2.92 5.64
N ASP A 339 8.71 2.80 6.88
CA ASP A 339 10.09 2.42 7.16
C ASP A 339 10.48 0.99 6.73
N THR A 340 10.69 0.74 5.44
CA THR A 340 11.10 -0.57 4.90
C THR A 340 11.53 -0.48 3.43
N GLY A 341 12.30 -1.45 2.96
CA GLY A 341 12.67 -1.58 1.55
C GLY A 341 13.53 -0.40 1.11
N ALA A 342 13.23 0.17 -0.05
CA ALA A 342 13.94 1.31 -0.61
C ALA A 342 13.59 2.66 0.04
N ARG A 343 13.24 2.67 1.34
CA ARG A 343 12.75 3.85 2.06
C ARG A 343 13.60 5.09 1.86
N HIS A 344 14.92 4.96 2.02
CA HIS A 344 15.85 6.08 1.91
C HIS A 344 15.84 6.75 0.53
N TYR A 345 15.37 6.06 -0.51
CA TYR A 345 15.20 6.63 -1.86
C TYR A 345 13.92 7.46 -1.99
N PHE A 346 12.86 7.05 -1.28
CA PHE A 346 11.51 7.60 -1.42
C PHE A 346 11.10 8.53 -0.28
N GLU A 347 11.82 8.52 0.85
CA GLU A 347 11.43 9.25 2.05
C GLU A 347 11.42 10.78 1.83
N VAL A 348 10.44 11.42 2.45
CA VAL A 348 10.26 12.87 2.45
C VAL A 348 10.18 13.32 3.91
N PRO A 349 10.93 14.36 4.34
CA PRO A 349 10.84 14.85 5.71
C PRO A 349 9.40 15.19 6.13
N LEU A 350 9.04 14.90 7.37
CA LEU A 350 7.67 15.06 7.89
C LEU A 350 7.17 16.50 7.78
N VAL A 351 8.05 17.48 8.01
CA VAL A 351 7.73 18.91 7.77
C VAL A 351 7.36 19.16 6.32
N ARG A 352 8.14 18.61 5.38
CA ARG A 352 7.90 18.76 3.95
C ARG A 352 6.63 18.04 3.51
N ALA A 353 6.35 16.86 4.07
CA ALA A 353 5.11 16.14 3.83
C ALA A 353 3.88 16.97 4.24
N TYR A 354 3.95 17.64 5.39
CA TYR A 354 2.89 18.54 5.85
C TYR A 354 2.73 19.75 4.94
N GLU A 355 3.83 20.38 4.52
CA GLU A 355 3.79 21.50 3.57
C GLU A 355 3.12 21.12 2.25
N ILE A 356 3.52 19.99 1.66
CA ILE A 356 2.94 19.49 0.40
C ILE A 356 1.44 19.26 0.55
N TYR A 357 1.02 18.57 1.62
CA TYR A 357 -0.39 18.35 1.91
C TYR A 357 -1.16 19.67 2.07
N ARG A 358 -0.64 20.60 2.88
CA ARG A 358 -1.27 21.91 3.13
C ARG A 358 -1.42 22.72 1.84
N GLU A 359 -0.38 22.77 1.01
CA GLU A 359 -0.41 23.50 -0.26
C GLU A 359 -1.37 22.86 -1.27
N ALA A 360 -1.44 21.53 -1.32
CA ALA A 360 -2.43 20.83 -2.14
C ALA A 360 -3.87 21.13 -1.66
N ILE A 361 -4.14 21.02 -0.36
CA ILE A 361 -5.48 21.26 0.24
C ILE A 361 -5.98 22.69 0.00
N LYS A 362 -5.08 23.69 -0.01
CA LYS A 362 -5.43 25.09 -0.30
C LYS A 362 -6.06 25.26 -1.68
N THR A 363 -5.67 24.46 -2.66
CA THR A 363 -6.06 24.65 -4.07
C THR A 363 -7.23 23.78 -4.51
N VAL A 364 -7.53 22.68 -3.80
CA VAL A 364 -8.60 21.76 -4.21
C VAL A 364 -10.01 22.18 -3.74
N PRO A 365 -11.07 21.78 -4.48
CA PRO A 365 -12.46 21.94 -4.05
C PRO A 365 -12.81 21.18 -2.77
N GLY A 366 -13.89 21.57 -2.09
CA GLY A 366 -14.29 21.02 -0.80
C GLY A 366 -14.39 19.49 -0.73
N LEU A 367 -14.93 18.83 -1.77
CA LEU A 367 -15.04 17.36 -1.82
C LEU A 367 -13.68 16.65 -1.83
N ALA A 368 -12.62 17.28 -2.36
CA ALA A 368 -11.28 16.70 -2.36
C ALA A 368 -10.55 16.91 -1.02
N ARG A 369 -11.05 17.81 -0.15
CA ARG A 369 -10.47 18.07 1.18
C ARG A 369 -10.78 16.98 2.21
N THR A 370 -11.45 15.90 1.81
CA THR A 370 -11.68 14.73 2.66
C THR A 370 -10.46 13.82 2.77
N ALA A 371 -9.45 14.00 1.91
CA ALA A 371 -8.18 13.29 2.01
C ALA A 371 -7.54 13.58 3.37
N ARG A 372 -7.25 12.55 4.16
CA ARG A 372 -6.60 12.69 5.47
C ARG A 372 -5.10 12.49 5.35
N GLY A 373 -4.30 13.30 6.02
CA GLY A 373 -2.85 13.18 6.00
C GLY A 373 -2.10 14.50 6.22
N PRO A 374 -0.76 14.48 6.09
CA PRO A 374 0.05 13.27 5.93
C PRO A 374 0.00 12.40 7.19
N SER A 375 -0.09 11.08 7.01
CA SER A 375 -0.25 10.14 8.13
C SER A 375 0.71 8.96 8.07
N MET A 376 1.30 8.60 9.19
CA MET A 376 2.18 7.45 9.36
C MET A 376 1.37 6.28 9.91
N SER A 377 1.44 5.11 9.28
CA SER A 377 0.84 3.88 9.83
C SER A 377 1.85 3.13 10.71
N ALA A 378 2.22 3.74 11.84
CA ALA A 378 3.25 3.24 12.76
C ALA A 378 2.72 2.14 13.71
N ASP A 379 3.62 1.59 14.50
CA ASP A 379 3.40 0.50 15.45
C ASP A 379 2.28 0.81 16.47
N PRO A 380 2.30 1.93 17.22
CA PRO A 380 1.24 2.27 18.16
C PRO A 380 -0.08 2.61 17.47
N GLY A 381 -0.05 3.06 16.22
CA GLY A 381 -1.26 3.49 15.52
C GLY A 381 -0.98 4.31 14.26
N LYS A 382 -2.05 4.83 13.67
CA LYS A 382 -1.98 5.81 12.59
C LYS A 382 -1.88 7.20 13.19
N VAL A 383 -0.75 7.85 12.97
CA VAL A 383 -0.46 9.20 13.48
C VAL A 383 -0.52 10.19 12.33
N GLU A 384 -1.30 11.25 12.49
CA GLU A 384 -1.42 12.35 11.52
C GLU A 384 -0.64 13.57 12.00
N ILE A 385 0.08 14.21 11.08
CA ILE A 385 0.77 15.48 11.34
C ILE A 385 -0.26 16.59 11.10
N GLN A 386 -0.66 17.28 12.17
CA GLN A 386 -1.59 18.43 12.09
C GLN A 386 -0.90 19.71 11.63
N GLY A 387 0.40 19.82 11.91
CA GLY A 387 1.23 20.92 11.44
C GLY A 387 2.42 21.20 12.33
N VAL A 388 2.99 22.38 12.13
CA VAL A 388 4.08 22.93 12.93
C VAL A 388 3.56 24.17 13.66
N ALA A 389 3.87 24.28 14.94
CA ALA A 389 3.50 25.40 15.79
C ALA A 389 4.72 25.93 16.55
N GLU A 390 4.58 27.13 17.11
CA GLU A 390 5.54 27.69 18.04
C GLU A 390 4.84 27.92 19.38
N ILE A 391 5.32 27.26 20.44
CA ILE A 391 4.77 27.36 21.80
C ILE A 391 5.92 27.75 22.72
N HIS A 392 5.77 28.87 23.44
CA HIS A 392 6.81 29.41 24.34
C HIS A 392 8.20 29.60 23.67
N GLY A 393 8.23 29.91 22.37
CA GLY A 393 9.47 30.05 21.59
C GLY A 393 10.08 28.73 21.13
N GLU A 394 9.47 27.58 21.44
CA GLU A 394 9.86 26.27 20.92
C GLU A 394 9.04 25.93 19.67
N LYS A 395 9.73 25.65 18.56
CA LYS A 395 9.12 25.13 17.34
C LYS A 395 8.87 23.64 17.51
N ILE A 396 7.63 23.20 17.26
CA ILE A 396 7.18 21.83 17.53
C ILE A 396 6.33 21.27 16.39
N PHE A 397 6.28 19.96 16.27
CA PHE A 397 5.23 19.26 15.53
C PHE A 397 3.99 19.07 16.41
N VAL A 398 2.82 19.28 15.82
CA VAL A 398 1.52 18.95 16.41
C VAL A 398 1.01 17.67 15.74
N LEU A 399 0.76 16.64 16.52
CA LEU A 399 0.37 15.31 16.04
C LEU A 399 -0.91 14.85 16.73
N ARG A 400 -1.61 13.89 16.12
CA ARG A 400 -2.70 13.15 16.77
C ARG A 400 -2.76 11.72 16.25
N PHE A 401 -3.30 10.80 17.06
CA PHE A 401 -3.73 9.52 16.50
C PHE A 401 -5.06 9.70 15.77
N ILE A 402 -5.12 9.21 14.54
CA ILE A 402 -6.37 9.01 13.80
C ILE A 402 -6.86 7.56 13.92
N GLN A 403 -6.01 6.69 14.44
CA GLN A 403 -6.33 5.33 14.90
C GLN A 403 -5.25 4.89 15.89
N GLY A 404 -5.59 4.44 17.09
CA GLY A 404 -4.63 3.88 18.07
C GLY A 404 -4.86 2.38 18.30
N ARG A 405 -3.89 1.68 18.88
CA ARG A 405 -4.12 0.35 19.47
C ARG A 405 -5.07 0.46 20.66
N ASP A 406 -4.92 1.51 21.45
CA ASP A 406 -5.95 1.99 22.35
C ASP A 406 -6.83 3.05 21.66
N ASN A 407 -8.13 2.98 21.89
CA ASN A 407 -9.10 3.93 21.35
C ASN A 407 -9.03 5.29 22.05
N ASP A 408 -8.60 5.34 23.31
CA ASP A 408 -8.49 6.57 24.11
C ASP A 408 -7.35 7.48 23.64
N TRP A 409 -6.43 6.96 22.81
CA TRP A 409 -5.38 7.75 22.18
C TRP A 409 -5.90 8.59 21.01
N VAL A 410 -7.03 8.20 20.41
CA VAL A 410 -7.55 8.78 19.16
C VAL A 410 -8.02 10.22 19.39
N GLN A 411 -7.65 11.11 18.47
CA GLN A 411 -7.91 12.56 18.52
C GLN A 411 -7.26 13.32 19.68
N ARG A 412 -6.50 12.66 20.57
CA ARG A 412 -5.69 13.34 21.59
C ARG A 412 -4.46 13.98 20.93
N PRO A 413 -4.29 15.31 20.99
CA PRO A 413 -3.10 15.96 20.48
C PRO A 413 -1.88 15.63 21.33
N PHE A 414 -0.73 15.52 20.69
CA PHE A 414 0.57 15.44 21.35
C PHE A 414 1.63 16.18 20.53
N PHE A 415 2.76 16.47 21.17
CA PHE A 415 3.76 17.38 20.64
C PHE A 415 5.12 16.71 20.58
N ALA A 416 5.81 16.89 19.45
CA ALA A 416 7.18 16.45 19.28
C ALA A 416 8.08 17.64 18.94
N LYS A 417 9.35 17.55 19.31
CA LYS A 417 10.35 18.58 18.95
C LYS A 417 10.40 18.69 17.43
N TYR A 418 10.56 19.92 16.95
CA TYR A 418 10.79 20.10 15.52
C TYR A 418 12.14 19.50 15.11
N ASP A 419 12.11 18.67 14.08
CA ASP A 419 13.26 18.11 13.41
C ASP A 419 13.00 18.16 11.90
N GLU A 420 13.86 18.87 11.17
CA GLU A 420 13.75 19.03 9.72
C GLU A 420 14.13 17.77 8.94
N ASN A 421 14.79 16.80 9.59
CA ASN A 421 15.27 15.55 9.00
C ASN A 421 14.44 14.35 9.42
N ALA A 422 13.51 14.48 10.37
CA ALA A 422 12.62 13.40 10.75
C ALA A 422 11.75 12.98 9.55
N THR A 423 11.73 11.69 9.24
CA THR A 423 10.93 11.07 8.16
C THR A 423 9.94 10.04 8.69
N TRP A 424 10.02 9.66 9.97
CA TRP A 424 9.14 8.68 10.59
C TRP A 424 8.91 8.95 12.09
N LEU A 425 7.94 8.24 12.70
CA LEU A 425 7.49 8.49 14.07
C LEU A 425 8.60 8.28 15.12
N ASN A 426 9.42 7.24 14.97
CA ASN A 426 10.50 6.92 15.90
C ASN A 426 11.71 7.87 15.80
N HIS A 427 11.73 8.78 14.84
CA HIS A 427 12.73 9.85 14.80
C HIS A 427 12.33 11.04 15.68
N LEU A 428 11.04 11.13 16.05
CA LEU A 428 10.51 12.23 16.84
C LEU A 428 10.81 12.06 18.33
N GLN A 429 11.04 13.17 19.01
CA GLN A 429 11.24 13.22 20.46
C GLN A 429 10.13 14.04 21.13
N PRO A 430 9.71 13.73 22.36
CA PRO A 430 8.76 14.53 23.12
C PRO A 430 9.21 15.99 23.27
N ALA A 431 8.28 16.93 23.09
CA ALA A 431 8.52 18.38 23.25
C ALA A 431 8.03 18.91 24.61
N LEU A 432 8.22 20.21 24.85
CA LEU A 432 7.62 20.95 25.98
C LEU A 432 8.00 20.42 27.37
N GLY A 433 9.19 19.84 27.49
CA GLY A 433 9.74 19.33 28.75
C GLY A 433 9.26 17.92 29.13
N GLU A 434 8.46 17.27 28.30
CA GLU A 434 8.07 15.87 28.49
C GLU A 434 9.25 14.92 28.22
N SER A 435 9.31 13.82 28.98
CA SER A 435 10.34 12.79 28.82
C SER A 435 9.92 11.62 27.92
N GLU A 436 8.62 11.43 27.73
CA GLU A 436 8.00 10.35 26.96
C GLU A 436 6.72 10.85 26.26
N PHE A 437 6.29 10.17 25.20
CA PHE A 437 4.96 10.43 24.66
C PHE A 437 3.89 9.74 25.51
N PHE A 438 2.70 10.35 25.59
CA PHE A 438 1.62 9.88 26.48
C PHE A 438 1.19 8.41 26.30
N TYR A 439 1.49 7.80 25.15
CA TYR A 439 1.11 6.43 24.79
C TYR A 439 2.22 5.41 25.01
N GLU A 440 3.47 5.83 25.28
CA GLU A 440 4.64 4.94 25.22
C GLU A 440 4.58 3.84 26.29
N ALA A 441 4.39 4.20 27.55
CA ALA A 441 4.32 3.23 28.65
C ALA A 441 3.21 2.18 28.46
N GLU A 442 2.03 2.61 28.01
CA GLU A 442 0.91 1.73 27.75
C GLU A 442 1.15 0.83 26.52
N PHE A 443 1.73 1.41 25.45
CA PHE A 443 2.10 0.64 24.28
C PHE A 443 3.17 -0.41 24.57
N ASP A 444 4.14 -0.09 25.42
CA ASP A 444 5.18 -1.02 25.87
C ASP A 444 4.57 -2.20 26.65
N ALA A 445 3.66 -1.92 27.58
CA ALA A 445 2.93 -2.97 28.30
C ALA A 445 2.14 -3.90 27.36
N MET A 446 1.49 -3.35 26.32
CA MET A 446 0.76 -4.14 25.32
C MET A 446 1.70 -5.07 24.52
N LYS A 447 2.92 -4.61 24.21
CA LYS A 447 3.91 -5.44 23.51
C LYS A 447 4.35 -6.61 24.39
N ASP A 448 4.63 -6.35 25.65
CA ASP A 448 5.06 -7.38 26.61
C ASP A 448 3.97 -8.44 26.80
N GLU A 449 2.71 -8.03 26.93
CA GLU A 449 1.57 -8.95 27.04
C GLU A 449 1.42 -9.82 25.78
N LYS A 450 1.48 -9.22 24.59
CA LYS A 450 1.39 -9.95 23.32
C LYS A 450 2.53 -10.96 23.16
N GLN A 451 3.75 -10.57 23.50
CA GLN A 451 4.91 -11.45 23.41
C GLN A 451 4.76 -12.63 24.38
N ALA A 452 4.25 -12.39 25.60
CA ALA A 452 3.96 -13.46 26.55
C ALA A 452 2.88 -14.44 26.06
N LEU A 453 1.87 -13.97 25.32
CA LEU A 453 0.84 -14.82 24.72
C LEU A 453 1.39 -15.71 23.61
N ILE A 454 2.24 -15.16 22.74
CA ILE A 454 2.86 -15.92 21.64
C ILE A 454 3.76 -17.02 22.20
N VAL A 455 4.60 -16.70 23.19
CA VAL A 455 5.50 -17.68 23.84
C VAL A 455 4.74 -18.82 24.52
N LYS A 456 3.51 -18.59 25.00
CA LYS A 456 2.66 -19.64 25.59
C LYS A 456 1.99 -20.54 24.55
N ALA A 457 1.81 -20.06 23.32
CA ALA A 457 1.12 -20.77 22.25
C ALA A 457 2.09 -21.58 21.36
N SER A 458 3.35 -21.13 21.25
CA SER A 458 4.48 -21.86 20.64
C SER A 458 5.09 -22.88 21.59
#